data_AF-A0A3Q0J335-F1
#
_entry.id   AF-A0A3Q0J335-F1
#
_cell.length_a   1.000
_cell.length_b   1.000
_cell.length_c   1.000
_cell.angle_alpha   90.00
_cell.angle_beta   90.00
_cell.angle_gamma   90.00
#
_symmetry.space_group_name_H-M   'P 1'
#
loop_
_entity.id
_entity.type
_entity.pdbx_description
1 polymer ?
#
loop_
_entity_poly.entity_id
_entity_poly.type
_entity_poly.pdbx_seq_one_letter_code
_entity_poly.pdbx_strand_id
1 'polypeptide(L)'
;MKYLVEKYGKDSGLIPENIEERAVMNQMLDFELGTVSQRMRERYMYPLKFKLPAPEYTGPNLDNAMLTLDLFLEGQDWVAGNKMTVADFSYASSIATLIVSKRYPTVVI
;
A
#
# COMPACT_ATOMS: atom_id res chain seq x y z
N MET A 1 -4.06 -11.13 -5.28
CA MET A 1 -2.86 -11.90 -4.86
C MET A 1 -3.20 -13.10 -3.98
N LYS A 2 -3.99 -12.94 -2.91
CA LYS A 2 -4.31 -14.04 -1.96
C LYS A 2 -4.66 -15.39 -2.60
N TYR A 3 -5.65 -15.40 -3.49
CA TYR A 3 -6.05 -16.61 -4.23
C TYR A 3 -4.90 -17.33 -4.95
N LEU A 4 -4.01 -16.58 -5.60
CA LEU A 4 -2.91 -17.19 -6.36
C LEU A 4 -1.92 -17.90 -5.44
N VAL A 5 -1.61 -17.28 -4.30
CA VAL A 5 -0.73 -17.89 -3.30
C VAL A 5 -1.40 -19.07 -2.62
N GLU A 6 -2.67 -18.97 -2.23
CA GLU A 6 -3.39 -20.08 -1.61
C GLU A 6 -3.53 -21.28 -2.55
N LYS A 7 -3.78 -21.05 -3.83
CA LYS A 7 -3.99 -22.13 -4.80
C LYS A 7 -2.69 -22.73 -5.34
N TYR A 8 -1.69 -21.90 -5.59
CA TYR A 8 -0.48 -22.31 -6.34
C TYR A 8 0.83 -22.10 -5.58
N GLY A 9 0.83 -21.30 -4.52
CA GLY A 9 2.02 -20.96 -3.74
C GLY A 9 2.16 -21.80 -2.46
N LYS A 10 1.89 -23.11 -2.54
CA LYS A 10 2.15 -24.02 -1.41
C LYS A 10 3.59 -23.84 -0.93
N ASP A 11 3.78 -23.79 0.39
CA ASP A 11 5.07 -23.61 1.06
C ASP A 11 5.81 -22.30 0.74
N SER A 12 5.17 -21.33 0.08
CA SER A 12 5.80 -20.05 -0.25
C SER A 12 6.09 -19.15 0.95
N GLY A 13 5.41 -19.37 2.08
CA GLY A 13 5.47 -18.49 3.26
C GLY A 13 4.84 -17.11 3.06
N LEU A 14 4.31 -16.79 1.87
CA LEU A 14 3.79 -15.46 1.52
C LEU A 14 2.43 -15.15 2.16
N ILE A 15 1.71 -16.18 2.63
CA ILE A 15 0.53 -16.04 3.47
C ILE A 15 0.79 -16.87 4.73
N PRO A 16 0.91 -16.22 5.91
CA PRO A 16 1.16 -16.94 7.16
C PRO A 16 0.09 -17.97 7.47
N GLU A 17 0.49 -19.12 8.00
CA GLU A 17 -0.44 -20.15 8.51
C GLU A 17 -0.94 -19.80 9.92
N ASN A 18 -0.07 -19.20 10.74
CA ASN A 18 -0.43 -18.68 12.04
C ASN A 18 -1.49 -17.57 11.89
N ILE A 19 -2.57 -17.67 12.67
CA ILE A 19 -3.75 -16.81 12.49
C ILE A 19 -3.47 -15.37 12.91
N GLU A 20 -2.63 -15.15 13.93
CA GLU A 20 -2.23 -13.84 14.40
C GLU A 20 -1.37 -13.11 13.36
N GLU A 21 -0.34 -13.77 12.82
CA GLU A 21 0.49 -13.23 11.72
C GLU A 21 -0.37 -12.94 10.48
N ARG A 22 -1.31 -13.83 10.14
CA ARG A 22 -2.24 -13.62 9.02
C ARG A 22 -3.18 -12.43 9.28
N ALA A 23 -3.59 -12.20 10.52
CA ALA A 23 -4.41 -11.05 10.89
C ALA A 23 -3.66 -9.74 10.66
N VAL A 24 -2.39 -9.66 11.07
CA VAL A 24 -1.51 -8.50 10.80
C VAL A 24 -1.35 -8.28 9.30
N MET A 25 -1.06 -9.33 8.53
CA MET A 25 -0.97 -9.25 7.07
C MET A 25 -2.28 -8.72 6.44
N ASN A 26 -3.44 -9.21 6.88
CA ASN A 26 -4.73 -8.72 6.37
C ASN A 26 -4.98 -7.26 6.76
N GLN A 27 -4.71 -6.87 8.00
CA GLN A 27 -4.80 -5.47 8.44
C GLN A 27 -3.94 -4.57 7.55
N MET A 28 -2.72 -4.99 7.23
CA MET A 28 -1.81 -4.22 6.39
C MET A 28 -2.28 -4.13 4.94
N LEU A 29 -2.90 -5.18 4.39
CA LEU A 29 -3.56 -5.13 3.08
C LEU A 29 -4.78 -4.18 3.07
N ASP A 30 -5.60 -4.21 4.12
CA ASP A 30 -6.77 -3.35 4.23
C ASP A 30 -6.36 -1.87 4.41
N PHE A 31 -5.31 -1.62 5.19
CA PHE A 31 -4.70 -0.29 5.32
C PHE A 31 -4.12 0.21 3.99
N GLU A 32 -3.45 -0.67 3.23
CA GLU A 32 -2.92 -0.34 1.91
C GLU A 32 -4.05 0.10 0.96
N LEU A 33 -5.07 -0.75 0.81
CA LEU A 33 -6.16 -0.52 -0.13
C LEU A 33 -7.04 0.68 0.26
N GLY A 34 -7.44 0.73 1.52
CA GLY A 34 -8.41 1.70 2.05
C GLY A 34 -7.78 3.03 2.48
N THR A 35 -6.47 3.08 2.68
CA THR A 35 -5.80 4.31 3.14
C THR A 35 -4.74 4.78 2.15
N VAL A 36 -3.66 4.01 1.97
CA VAL A 36 -2.51 4.47 1.17
C VAL A 36 -2.90 4.65 -0.29
N SER A 37 -3.42 3.58 -0.91
CA SER A 37 -3.83 3.54 -2.31
C SER A 37 -4.96 4.54 -2.59
N GLN A 38 -5.93 4.65 -1.69
CA GLN A 38 -7.03 5.60 -1.82
C GLN A 38 -6.55 7.06 -1.77
N ARG A 39 -5.75 7.43 -0.76
CA ARG A 39 -5.26 8.81 -0.62
C ARG A 39 -4.32 9.19 -1.76
N MET A 40 -3.52 8.24 -2.26
CA MET A 40 -2.72 8.41 -3.47
C MET A 40 -3.62 8.70 -4.69
N ARG A 41 -4.69 7.93 -4.88
CA ARG A 41 -5.66 8.16 -5.97
C ARG A 41 -6.29 9.55 -5.89
N GLU A 42 -6.73 9.95 -4.70
CA GLU A 42 -7.34 11.27 -4.47
C GLU A 42 -6.38 12.42 -4.75
N ARG A 43 -5.09 12.26 -4.40
CA ARG A 43 -4.07 13.28 -4.59
C ARG A 43 -3.59 13.40 -6.03
N TYR A 44 -3.41 12.28 -6.74
CA TYR A 44 -2.71 12.26 -8.02
C TYR A 44 -3.57 11.76 -9.19
N MET A 45 -4.28 10.64 -9.03
CA MET A 45 -4.99 10.00 -10.14
C MET A 45 -6.33 10.68 -10.50
N TYR A 46 -7.16 11.00 -9.51
CA TYR A 46 -8.46 11.65 -9.76
C TYR A 46 -8.31 13.06 -10.35
N PRO A 47 -7.41 13.94 -9.85
CA PRO A 47 -7.18 15.25 -10.44
C PRO A 47 -6.80 15.16 -11.93
N LEU A 48 -5.92 14.22 -12.26
CA LEU A 48 -5.49 13.99 -13.65
C LEU A 48 -6.66 13.45 -14.51
N LYS A 49 -7.39 12.46 -14.02
CA LYS A 49 -8.52 11.83 -14.74
C LYS A 49 -9.63 12.83 -15.04
N PHE A 50 -9.96 13.70 -14.08
CA PHE A 50 -11.07 14.66 -14.21
C PHE A 50 -10.61 16.04 -14.70
N LYS A 51 -9.31 16.25 -14.91
CA LYS A 51 -8.72 17.55 -15.27
C LYS A 51 -9.09 18.66 -14.28
N LEU A 52 -9.10 18.32 -13.00
CA LEU A 52 -9.39 19.22 -11.89
C LEU A 52 -8.15 19.37 -11.02
N PRO A 53 -7.99 20.49 -10.28
CA PRO A 53 -6.93 20.61 -9.29
C PRO A 53 -7.15 19.60 -8.16
N ALA A 54 -6.04 19.09 -7.60
CA ALA A 54 -6.10 18.26 -6.39
C ALA A 54 -6.59 19.12 -5.20
N PRO A 55 -7.62 18.69 -4.45
CA PRO A 55 -8.04 19.42 -3.26
C PRO A 55 -6.90 19.56 -2.26
N GLU A 56 -6.80 20.70 -1.57
CA GLU A 56 -5.66 21.00 -0.68
C GLU A 56 -5.48 19.95 0.42
N TYR A 57 -6.58 19.44 0.97
CA TYR A 57 -6.57 18.44 2.05
C TYR A 57 -5.96 17.09 1.65
N THR A 58 -5.89 16.77 0.36
CA THR A 58 -5.41 15.46 -0.12
C THR A 58 -3.91 15.25 0.13
N GLY A 59 -3.12 16.33 0.13
CA GLY A 59 -1.69 16.28 0.44
C GLY A 59 -1.44 15.86 1.89
N PRO A 60 -1.92 16.64 2.88
CA PRO A 60 -1.79 16.31 4.29
C PRO A 60 -2.36 14.93 4.65
N ASN A 61 -3.47 14.52 4.04
CA ASN A 61 -4.02 13.18 4.25
C ASN A 61 -3.05 12.09 3.80
N LEU A 62 -2.45 12.24 2.61
CA LEU A 62 -1.47 11.28 2.12
C LEU A 62 -0.21 11.26 3.00
N ASP A 63 0.29 12.42 3.41
CA ASP A 63 1.46 12.49 4.30
C ASP A 63 1.18 11.81 5.64
N ASN A 64 -0.01 12.01 6.24
CA ASN A 64 -0.42 11.30 7.45
C ASN A 64 -0.51 9.79 7.25
N ALA A 65 -0.92 9.30 6.07
CA ALA A 65 -0.91 7.87 5.78
C ALA A 65 0.50 7.31 5.70
N MET A 66 1.42 8.07 5.08
CA MET A 66 2.83 7.68 5.00
C MET A 66 3.51 7.67 6.37
N LEU A 67 3.20 8.65 7.23
CA LEU A 67 3.67 8.65 8.63
C LEU A 67 3.12 7.46 9.42
N THR A 68 1.86 7.10 9.21
CA THR A 68 1.28 5.92 9.86
C THR A 68 1.97 4.63 9.39
N LEU A 69 2.28 4.52 8.09
CA LEU A 69 3.03 3.40 7.54
C LEU A 69 4.46 3.34 8.12
N ASP A 70 5.13 4.48 8.25
CA ASP A 70 6.46 4.58 8.84
C ASP A 70 6.47 4.02 10.28
N LEU A 71 5.47 4.41 11.09
CA LEU A 71 5.28 3.87 12.44
C LEU A 71 5.03 2.36 12.46
N PHE A 72 4.28 1.81 11.49
CA PHE A 72 4.07 0.36 11.40
C PHE A 72 5.34 -0.41 11.01
N LEU A 73 6.26 0.24 10.30
CA LEU A 73 7.54 -0.34 9.88
C LEU A 73 8.63 -0.23 10.95
N GLU A 74 8.41 0.53 12.03
CA GLU A 74 9.38 0.64 13.12
C GLU A 74 9.70 -0.75 13.71
N GLY A 75 10.96 -1.16 13.57
CA GLY A 75 11.44 -2.44 14.08
C GLY A 75 10.97 -3.68 13.31
N GLN A 76 10.39 -3.50 12.11
CA GLN A 76 9.98 -4.60 11.24
C GLN A 76 10.83 -4.63 9.95
N ASP A 77 11.16 -5.82 9.48
CA ASP A 77 11.87 -6.00 8.21
C ASP A 77 10.93 -5.88 6.99
N TRP A 78 9.64 -6.18 7.17
CA TRP A 78 8.59 -6.22 6.15
C TRP A 78 7.31 -5.57 6.64
N VAL A 79 6.40 -5.21 5.73
CA VAL A 79 5.20 -4.42 6.09
C VAL A 79 4.27 -5.13 7.07
N ALA A 80 4.33 -6.47 7.12
CA ALA A 80 3.46 -7.29 7.97
C ALA A 80 4.25 -8.12 9.01
N GLY A 81 5.50 -7.75 9.31
CA GLY A 81 6.32 -8.44 10.31
C GLY A 81 7.77 -8.66 9.89
N ASN A 82 8.39 -9.72 10.41
CA ASN A 82 9.78 -10.08 10.11
C ASN A 82 9.94 -11.03 8.90
N LYS A 83 8.86 -11.29 8.16
CA LYS A 83 8.88 -12.12 6.95
C LYS A 83 8.08 -11.43 5.85
N MET A 84 8.57 -11.56 4.62
CA MET A 84 7.87 -11.06 3.44
C MET A 84 6.54 -11.80 3.25
N THR A 85 5.50 -11.05 2.90
CA THR A 85 4.15 -11.55 2.64
C THR A 85 3.58 -10.96 1.34
N VAL A 86 2.37 -11.37 0.96
CA VAL A 86 1.62 -10.73 -0.12
C VAL A 86 1.33 -9.24 0.10
N ALA A 87 1.40 -8.75 1.35
CA ALA A 87 1.22 -7.34 1.64
C ALA A 87 2.36 -6.51 1.04
N ASP A 88 3.60 -6.96 1.14
CA ASP A 88 4.78 -6.24 0.63
C ASP A 88 4.70 -5.95 -0.86
N PHE A 89 4.18 -6.90 -1.66
CA PHE A 89 3.95 -6.70 -3.09
C PHE A 89 2.88 -5.63 -3.36
N SER A 90 1.84 -5.54 -2.52
CA SER A 90 0.80 -4.51 -2.65
C SER A 90 1.39 -3.12 -2.40
N TYR A 91 2.15 -2.98 -1.30
CA TYR A 91 2.82 -1.73 -0.96
C TYR A 91 3.88 -1.35 -2.00
N ALA A 92 4.71 -2.27 -2.48
CA ALA A 92 5.73 -1.99 -3.48
C ALA A 92 5.13 -1.35 -4.74
N SER A 93 3.99 -1.88 -5.21
CA SER A 93 3.26 -1.32 -6.35
C SER A 93 2.76 0.10 -6.09
N SER A 94 2.13 0.34 -4.94
CA SER A 94 1.59 1.66 -4.57
C SER A 94 2.70 2.68 -4.32
N ILE A 95 3.78 2.32 -3.64
CA ILE A 95 4.92 3.21 -3.38
C ILE A 95 5.65 3.57 -4.68
N ALA A 96 5.86 2.60 -5.57
CA ALA A 96 6.44 2.89 -6.89
C ALA A 96 5.58 3.91 -7.66
N THR A 97 4.27 3.73 -7.66
CA THR A 97 3.32 4.67 -8.28
C THR A 97 3.39 6.05 -7.64
N LEU A 98 3.48 6.12 -6.32
CA LEU A 98 3.61 7.37 -5.58
C LEU A 98 4.89 8.13 -5.91
N ILE A 99 6.03 7.44 -5.99
CA ILE A 99 7.33 8.03 -6.34
C ILE A 99 7.26 8.67 -7.72
N VAL A 100 6.72 7.93 -8.71
CA VAL A 100 6.55 8.44 -10.07
C VAL A 100 5.60 9.64 -10.08
N SER A 101 4.47 9.56 -9.37
CA SER A 101 3.45 10.62 -9.31
C SER A 101 3.98 11.90 -8.65
N LYS A 102 4.82 11.78 -7.62
CA LYS A 102 5.50 12.92 -6.99
C LYS A 102 6.48 13.60 -7.94
N ARG A 103 7.21 12.81 -8.73
CA ARG A 103 8.22 13.31 -9.68
C ARG A 103 7.61 13.86 -10.96
N TYR A 104 6.54 13.25 -11.45
CA TYR A 104 5.87 13.56 -12.70
C TYR A 104 4.35 13.64 -12.50
N PRO A 105 3.84 14.72 -11.89
CA PRO A 105 2.43 14.83 -11.49
C PRO A 105 1.43 14.83 -12.66
N THR A 106 1.90 15.06 -13.89
CA THR A 106 1.12 14.99 -15.13
C THR A 106 1.17 13.64 -15.83
N VAL A 107 2.03 12.71 -15.38
CA VAL A 107 2.21 11.37 -15.95
C VAL A 107 1.87 10.34 -14.87
N VAL A 108 0.58 10.13 -14.66
CA VAL A 108 0.07 9.10 -13.76
C VAL A 108 -0.93 8.27 -14.56
N ILE A 109 -0.66 6.97 -14.73
CA ILE A 109 -1.47 6.05 -15.54
C ILE A 109 -2.50 5.36 -14.64
#